data_AF-A0AAU6FU31-F1
#
_entry.id   AF-A0AAU6FU31-F1
#
_cell.length_a   1.000
_cell.length_b   1.000
_cell.length_c   1.000
_cell.angle_alpha   90.00
_cell.angle_beta   90.00
_cell.angle_gamma   90.00
#
_symmetry.space_group_name_H-M   'P 1'
#
loop_
_entity.id
_entity.type
_entity.pdbx_description
1 polymer ?
#
loop_
_entity_poly.entity_id
_entity_poly.type
_entity_poly.pdbx_seq_one_letter_code
_entity_poly.pdbx_strand_id
1 'polypeptide(L)'
;MSVVELRQYTLHPEARETLTELFEREFVTGQQSAGITVGGRFRDLDDPDRFVWLRAFPDMAHRRRALEAFYTGPVWREFRDAANATMVDSDDVLLLRGPGYTPPPAAREVLATICHPADAAGFEAYAARHLGPEHALHRTEHAENDYPLLPVRTGEEVRVWFGPAEPVPWPARRLRLEPVRP
;
A
#
# COMPACT_ATOMS: atom_id res chain seq x y z
N MET A 1 5.75 12.82 -9.14
CA MET A 1 4.89 11.87 -8.39
C MET A 1 5.31 10.48 -8.78
N SER A 2 5.25 9.54 -7.84
CA SER A 2 5.70 8.16 -8.01
C SER A 2 4.52 7.25 -8.35
N VAL A 3 4.81 6.08 -8.93
CA VAL A 3 3.88 4.94 -8.90
C VAL A 3 3.92 4.35 -7.49
N VAL A 4 2.76 4.07 -6.92
CA VAL A 4 2.61 3.57 -5.56
C VAL A 4 1.71 2.35 -5.59
N GLU A 5 2.06 1.33 -4.84
CA GLU A 5 1.16 0.22 -4.54
C GLU A 5 0.72 0.33 -3.09
N LEU A 6 -0.59 0.40 -2.86
CA LEU A 6 -1.19 0.11 -1.55
C LEU A 6 -1.62 -1.35 -1.55
N ARG A 7 -0.97 -2.17 -0.72
CA ARG A 7 -1.16 -3.62 -0.67
C ARG A 7 -1.87 -3.99 0.63
N GLN A 8 -2.89 -4.83 0.55
CA GLN A 8 -3.74 -5.23 1.67
C GLN A 8 -3.86 -6.75 1.72
N TYR A 9 -2.96 -7.41 2.45
CA TYR A 9 -2.93 -8.88 2.49
C TYR A 9 -4.00 -9.43 3.41
N THR A 10 -4.65 -10.51 2.98
CA THR A 10 -5.48 -11.37 3.83
C THR A 10 -4.60 -12.48 4.36
N LEU A 11 -4.53 -12.63 5.68
CA LEU A 11 -3.66 -13.59 6.34
C LEU A 11 -4.49 -14.74 6.93
N HIS A 12 -3.79 -15.83 7.26
CA HIS A 12 -4.36 -16.83 8.15
C HIS A 12 -4.51 -16.26 9.57
N PRO A 13 -5.48 -16.76 10.36
CA PRO A 13 -5.64 -16.36 11.74
C PRO A 13 -4.32 -16.43 12.52
N GLU A 14 -4.05 -15.39 13.31
CA GLU A 14 -2.85 -15.27 14.18
C GLU A 14 -1.50 -15.15 13.43
N ALA A 15 -1.48 -15.21 12.09
CA ALA A 15 -0.24 -15.20 11.30
C ALA A 15 0.37 -13.80 11.10
N ARG A 16 -0.34 -12.73 11.49
CA ARG A 16 0.06 -11.34 11.21
C ARG A 16 1.41 -10.96 11.80
N GLU A 17 1.67 -11.29 13.06
CA GLU A 17 2.93 -10.92 13.69
C GLU A 17 4.09 -11.71 13.10
N THR A 18 3.89 -12.99 12.78
CA THR A 18 4.90 -13.81 12.07
C THR A 18 5.26 -13.21 10.72
N LEU A 19 4.28 -12.80 9.91
CA LEU A 19 4.56 -12.13 8.64
C LEU A 19 5.25 -10.78 8.87
N THR A 20 4.78 -9.99 9.83
CA THR A 20 5.32 -8.67 10.14
C THR A 20 6.81 -8.75 10.50
N GLU A 21 7.17 -9.65 11.42
CA GLU A 21 8.56 -9.87 11.84
C GLU A 21 9.46 -10.32 10.68
N LEU A 22 8.98 -11.28 9.87
CA LEU A 22 9.71 -11.73 8.68
C LEU A 22 9.89 -10.60 7.66
N PHE A 23 8.84 -9.83 7.43
CA PHE A 23 8.83 -8.75 6.46
C PHE A 23 9.81 -7.64 6.86
N GLU A 24 9.78 -7.21 8.12
CA GLU A 24 10.70 -6.19 8.65
C GLU A 24 12.15 -6.64 8.57
N ARG A 25 12.42 -7.88 9.02
CA ARG A 25 13.79 -8.39 9.12
C ARG A 25 14.42 -8.68 7.75
N GLU A 26 13.67 -9.30 6.85
CA GLU A 26 14.23 -9.85 5.61
C GLU A 26 13.84 -9.02 4.36
N PHE A 27 12.57 -8.60 4.27
CA PHE A 27 12.05 -8.05 3.01
C PHE A 27 12.24 -6.55 2.87
N VAL A 28 12.27 -5.77 3.95
CA VAL A 28 12.47 -4.31 3.85
C VAL A 28 13.80 -3.99 3.18
N THR A 29 14.92 -4.47 3.72
CA THR A 29 16.25 -4.21 3.16
C THR A 29 16.43 -4.84 1.78
N GLY A 30 15.87 -6.04 1.54
CA GLY A 30 15.92 -6.69 0.24
C GLY A 30 15.20 -5.89 -0.86
N GLN A 31 14.00 -5.37 -0.56
CA GLN A 31 13.25 -4.52 -1.50
C GLN A 31 13.97 -3.19 -1.74
N GLN A 32 14.48 -2.54 -0.69
CA GLN A 32 15.24 -1.29 -0.82
C GLN A 32 16.50 -1.47 -1.69
N SER A 33 17.21 -2.58 -1.53
CA SER A 33 18.38 -2.93 -2.33
C SER A 33 18.03 -3.17 -3.81
N ALA A 34 16.79 -3.58 -4.11
CA ALA A 34 16.26 -3.67 -5.47
C ALA A 34 15.76 -2.32 -6.03
N GLY A 35 15.90 -1.22 -5.29
CA GLY A 35 15.47 0.12 -5.69
C GLY A 35 14.00 0.44 -5.37
N ILE A 36 13.34 -0.37 -4.54
CA ILE A 36 11.95 -0.14 -4.11
C ILE A 36 11.94 0.80 -2.91
N THR A 37 11.15 1.87 -2.97
CA THR A 37 10.89 2.68 -1.78
C THR A 37 9.81 2.00 -0.94
N VAL A 38 10.18 1.43 0.21
CA VAL A 38 9.22 0.84 1.15
C VAL A 38 8.65 1.95 2.03
N GLY A 39 7.33 2.13 2.00
CA GLY A 39 6.61 3.13 2.79
C GLY A 39 6.13 2.56 4.13
N GLY A 40 5.03 3.11 4.63
CA GLY A 40 4.38 2.62 5.84
C GLY A 40 3.96 1.15 5.72
N ARG A 41 4.09 0.43 6.82
CA ARG A 41 3.56 -0.92 7.04
C ARG A 41 2.72 -0.88 8.29
N PHE A 42 1.60 -1.58 8.31
CA PHE A 42 0.55 -1.34 9.26
C PHE A 42 -0.18 -2.61 9.66
N ARG A 43 -0.60 -2.63 10.92
CA ARG A 43 -1.67 -3.50 11.41
C ARG A 43 -3.00 -2.80 11.17
N ASP A 44 -3.97 -3.49 10.60
CA ASP A 44 -5.35 -3.02 10.63
C ASP A 44 -5.92 -3.26 12.05
N LEU A 45 -6.40 -2.20 12.69
CA LEU A 45 -6.96 -2.25 14.03
C LEU A 45 -8.36 -2.85 14.06
N ASP A 46 -9.06 -2.83 12.93
CA ASP A 46 -10.43 -3.34 12.81
C ASP A 46 -10.43 -4.76 12.21
N ASP A 47 -9.30 -5.27 11.71
CA ASP A 47 -9.14 -6.62 11.16
C ASP A 47 -7.77 -7.24 11.57
N PRO A 48 -7.74 -8.19 12.53
CA PRO A 48 -6.49 -8.77 13.02
C PRO A 48 -5.74 -9.60 11.96
N ASP A 49 -6.43 -10.05 10.91
CA ASP A 49 -5.88 -10.92 9.88
C ASP A 49 -5.47 -10.12 8.61
N ARG A 50 -5.24 -8.82 8.76
CA ARG A 50 -4.78 -7.92 7.69
C ARG A 50 -3.41 -7.33 7.94
N PHE A 51 -2.59 -7.36 6.89
CA PHE A 51 -1.33 -6.62 6.82
C PHE A 51 -1.37 -5.64 5.67
N VAL A 52 -1.31 -4.35 5.98
CA VAL A 52 -1.44 -3.26 5.00
C VAL A 52 -0.11 -2.55 4.86
N TRP A 53 0.37 -2.33 3.65
CA TRP A 53 1.64 -1.65 3.45
C TRP A 53 1.74 -0.96 2.09
N LEU A 54 2.71 -0.05 1.98
CA LEU A 54 2.98 0.69 0.75
C LEU A 54 4.38 0.41 0.22
N ARG A 55 4.49 0.42 -1.10
CA ARG A 55 5.76 0.64 -1.80
C ARG A 55 5.61 1.60 -2.95
N ALA A 56 6.68 2.28 -3.30
CA ALA A 56 6.71 3.27 -4.36
C ALA A 56 7.89 3.05 -5.32
N PHE A 57 7.67 3.47 -6.56
CA PHE A 57 8.59 3.39 -7.68
C PHE A 57 8.58 4.72 -8.44
N PRO A 58 9.70 5.15 -9.03
CA PRO A 58 9.71 6.35 -9.87
C PRO A 58 8.69 6.33 -11.00
N ASP A 59 8.55 5.18 -11.67
CA ASP A 59 7.61 4.94 -12.78
C ASP A 59 7.37 3.43 -12.96
N MET A 60 6.51 3.06 -13.94
CA MET A 60 6.19 1.67 -14.25
C MET A 60 7.41 0.86 -14.73
N ALA A 61 8.30 1.45 -15.51
CA ALA A 61 9.49 0.74 -15.99
C ALA A 61 10.45 0.40 -14.83
N HIS A 62 10.61 1.32 -13.87
CA HIS A 62 11.35 1.07 -12.64
C HIS A 62 10.64 0.05 -11.75
N ARG A 63 9.31 0.12 -11.65
CA ARG A 63 8.49 -0.89 -10.97
C ARG A 63 8.81 -2.28 -11.49
N ARG A 64 8.66 -2.51 -12.80
CA ARG A 64 8.95 -3.82 -13.41
C ARG A 64 10.34 -4.34 -13.07
N ARG A 65 11.39 -3.52 -13.28
CA ARG A 65 12.78 -3.93 -13.03
C ARG A 65 13.02 -4.26 -11.55
N ALA A 66 12.51 -3.44 -10.64
CA ALA A 66 12.71 -3.62 -9.21
C ALA A 66 11.96 -4.85 -8.69
N LEU A 67 10.73 -5.08 -9.17
CA LEU A 67 9.97 -6.30 -8.86
C LEU A 67 10.69 -7.53 -9.39
N GLU A 68 11.13 -7.53 -10.64
CA GLU A 68 11.88 -8.64 -11.22
C GLU A 68 13.15 -8.95 -10.41
N ALA A 69 13.93 -7.94 -10.06
CA ALA A 69 15.14 -8.09 -9.25
C ALA A 69 14.85 -8.67 -7.85
N PHE A 70 13.80 -8.20 -7.17
CA PHE A 70 13.47 -8.68 -5.83
C PHE A 70 12.91 -10.11 -5.84
N TYR A 71 11.90 -10.38 -6.67
CA TYR A 71 11.19 -11.67 -6.67
C TYR A 71 11.97 -12.81 -7.33
N THR A 72 13.01 -12.50 -8.12
CA THR A 72 13.98 -13.52 -8.59
C THR A 72 15.24 -13.58 -7.72
N GLY A 73 15.37 -12.67 -6.76
CA GLY A 73 16.53 -12.51 -5.89
C GLY A 73 16.68 -13.60 -4.82
N PRO A 74 17.86 -13.69 -4.18
CA PRO A 74 18.12 -14.71 -3.15
C PRO A 74 17.21 -14.54 -1.91
N VAL A 75 16.99 -13.31 -1.45
CA VAL A 75 16.16 -13.02 -0.27
C VAL A 75 14.74 -13.56 -0.44
N TRP A 76 14.08 -13.25 -1.56
CA TRP A 76 12.74 -13.79 -1.81
C TRP A 76 12.77 -15.33 -1.93
N ARG A 77 13.74 -15.89 -2.66
CA ARG A 77 13.85 -17.36 -2.81
C ARG A 77 14.01 -18.09 -1.48
N GLU A 78 14.74 -17.50 -0.54
CA GLU A 78 14.97 -18.08 0.78
C GLU A 78 13.73 -18.02 1.67
N PHE A 79 13.01 -16.90 1.68
CA PHE A 79 11.95 -16.66 2.66
C PHE A 79 10.51 -16.73 2.10
N ARG A 80 10.31 -16.89 0.79
CA ARG A 80 8.98 -16.90 0.17
C ARG A 80 8.06 -17.98 0.73
N ASP A 81 8.58 -19.16 1.06
CA ASP A 81 7.72 -20.27 1.51
C ASP A 81 7.17 -19.96 2.90
N ALA A 82 8.00 -19.41 3.80
CA ALA A 82 7.58 -18.94 5.10
C ALA A 82 6.58 -17.77 5.00
N ALA A 83 6.83 -16.81 4.10
CA ALA A 83 5.91 -15.70 3.87
C ALA A 83 4.57 -16.18 3.32
N ASN A 84 4.58 -16.98 2.26
CA ASN A 84 3.37 -17.48 1.60
C ASN A 84 2.52 -18.34 2.53
N ALA A 85 3.13 -19.10 3.45
CA ALA A 85 2.41 -19.87 4.46
C ALA A 85 1.57 -19.02 5.43
N THR A 86 1.82 -17.71 5.51
CA THR A 86 1.02 -16.78 6.34
C THR A 86 -0.17 -16.17 5.61
N MET A 87 -0.19 -16.22 4.27
CA MET A 87 -1.11 -15.45 3.44
C MET A 87 -2.20 -16.33 2.81
N VAL A 88 -3.45 -15.91 2.95
CA VAL A 88 -4.58 -16.44 2.17
C VAL A 88 -4.65 -15.75 0.82
N ASP A 89 -4.45 -14.43 0.81
CA ASP A 89 -4.52 -13.60 -0.40
C ASP A 89 -3.55 -12.42 -0.30
N SER A 90 -2.86 -12.15 -1.41
CA SER A 90 -1.91 -11.03 -1.55
C SER A 90 -2.25 -10.06 -2.69
N ASP A 91 -3.41 -10.25 -3.32
CA ASP A 91 -3.73 -9.66 -4.62
C ASP A 91 -4.62 -8.40 -4.51
N ASP A 92 -5.16 -8.08 -3.32
CA ASP A 92 -5.81 -6.78 -3.05
C ASP A 92 -4.77 -5.65 -3.02
N VAL A 93 -4.44 -5.17 -4.23
CA VAL A 93 -3.45 -4.15 -4.49
C VAL A 93 -4.06 -3.05 -5.35
N LEU A 94 -4.00 -1.82 -4.84
CA LEU A 94 -4.31 -0.63 -5.62
C LEU A 94 -3.02 -0.09 -6.26
N LEU A 95 -3.01 0.04 -7.59
CA LEU A 95 -1.95 0.74 -8.32
C LEU A 95 -2.32 2.23 -8.42
N LEU A 96 -1.43 3.08 -7.91
CA LEU A 96 -1.72 4.48 -7.65
C LEU A 96 -0.60 5.39 -8.18
N ARG A 97 -0.91 6.67 -8.40
CA ARG A 97 0.08 7.75 -8.47
C ARG A 97 -0.07 8.66 -7.25
N GLY A 98 1.05 8.99 -6.63
CA GLY A 98 1.08 9.97 -5.53
C GLY A 98 2.45 10.10 -4.88
N PRO A 99 2.53 10.72 -3.69
CA PRO A 99 3.81 10.97 -3.01
C PRO A 99 4.37 9.76 -2.24
N GLY A 100 3.63 8.65 -2.18
CA GLY A 100 3.87 7.60 -1.18
C GLY A 100 3.39 8.03 0.20
N TYR A 101 3.63 7.23 1.22
CA TYR A 101 3.30 7.61 2.60
C TYR A 101 4.20 6.86 3.60
N THR A 102 4.76 7.60 4.54
CA THR A 102 5.46 7.07 5.73
C THR A 102 4.84 7.75 6.95
N PRO A 103 4.34 6.99 7.93
CA PRO A 103 3.72 7.57 9.10
C PRO A 103 4.75 8.38 9.92
N PRO A 104 4.34 9.50 10.54
CA PRO A 104 5.20 10.22 11.48
C PRO A 104 5.67 9.28 12.62
N PRO A 105 6.91 9.40 13.13
CA PRO A 105 7.44 8.49 14.16
C PRO A 105 6.59 8.40 15.45
N ALA A 106 5.87 9.48 15.78
CA ALA A 106 5.00 9.56 16.95
C ALA A 106 3.58 9.00 16.71
N ALA A 107 3.22 8.67 15.47
CA ALA A 107 1.90 8.17 15.14
C ALA A 107 1.63 6.83 15.86
N ARG A 108 0.46 6.76 16.49
CA ARG A 108 -0.08 5.54 17.12
C ARG A 108 -1.19 4.92 16.29
N GLU A 109 -1.91 5.76 15.56
CA GLU A 109 -2.97 5.40 14.65
C GLU A 109 -2.93 6.34 13.46
N VAL A 110 -3.17 5.79 12.27
CA VAL A 110 -3.30 6.50 11.01
C VAL A 110 -4.61 6.08 10.37
N LEU A 111 -5.44 7.06 10.00
CA LEU A 111 -6.60 6.79 9.18
C LEU A 111 -6.18 6.75 7.71
N ALA A 112 -6.48 5.68 6.98
CA ALA A 112 -6.40 5.69 5.52
C ALA A 112 -7.82 5.66 4.94
N THR A 113 -8.13 6.55 4.00
CA THR A 113 -9.43 6.57 3.32
C THR A 113 -9.25 6.20 1.86
N ILE A 114 -10.00 5.19 1.41
CA ILE A 114 -10.10 4.77 0.00
C ILE A 114 -11.50 5.18 -0.48
N CYS A 115 -11.56 6.22 -1.29
CA CYS A 115 -12.80 6.83 -1.77
C CYS A 115 -13.02 6.56 -3.25
N HIS A 116 -14.27 6.30 -3.64
CA HIS A 116 -14.70 6.16 -5.04
C HIS A 116 -15.51 7.39 -5.44
N PRO A 117 -14.85 8.47 -5.91
CA PRO A 117 -15.57 9.68 -6.30
C PRO A 117 -16.50 9.41 -7.50
N ALA A 118 -17.66 10.06 -7.52
CA ALA A 118 -18.59 9.96 -8.64
C ALA A 118 -18.03 10.56 -9.94
N ASP A 119 -17.27 11.65 -9.81
CA ASP A 119 -16.62 12.34 -10.91
C ASP A 119 -15.37 13.09 -10.43
N ALA A 120 -14.46 13.37 -11.37
CA ALA A 120 -13.19 14.02 -11.06
C ALA A 120 -13.37 15.48 -10.59
N ALA A 121 -14.29 16.24 -11.20
CA ALA A 121 -14.45 17.66 -10.88
C ALA A 121 -14.99 17.87 -9.47
N GLY A 122 -15.96 17.06 -9.05
CA GLY A 122 -16.47 17.02 -7.69
C GLY A 122 -15.38 16.68 -6.69
N PHE A 123 -14.53 15.68 -7.00
CA PHE A 123 -13.40 15.34 -6.14
C PHE A 123 -12.38 16.46 -6.02
N GLU A 124 -11.99 17.11 -7.11
CA GLU A 124 -11.04 18.24 -7.04
C GLU A 124 -11.58 19.39 -6.17
N ALA A 125 -12.88 19.70 -6.27
CA ALA A 125 -13.51 20.70 -5.42
C ALA A 125 -13.55 20.31 -3.93
N TYR A 126 -13.69 19.01 -3.64
CA TYR A 126 -13.58 18.48 -2.29
C TYR A 126 -12.13 18.54 -1.78
N ALA A 127 -11.17 18.03 -2.55
CA ALA A 127 -9.76 18.01 -2.19
C ALA A 127 -9.23 19.40 -1.88
N ALA A 128 -9.58 20.41 -2.70
CA ALA A 128 -9.18 21.79 -2.49
C ALA A 128 -9.67 22.40 -1.15
N ARG A 129 -10.73 21.85 -0.56
CA ARG A 129 -11.31 22.32 0.71
C ARG A 129 -10.87 21.50 1.92
N HIS A 130 -10.65 20.21 1.73
CA HIS A 130 -10.52 19.25 2.83
C HIS A 130 -9.16 18.55 2.90
N LEU A 131 -8.36 18.60 1.84
CA LEU A 131 -7.09 17.88 1.76
C LEU A 131 -5.92 18.84 1.55
N GLY A 132 -4.90 18.69 2.40
CA GLY A 132 -3.61 19.34 2.28
C GLY A 132 -2.48 18.37 1.95
N PRO A 133 -1.24 18.87 1.76
CA PRO A 133 -0.06 18.04 1.47
C PRO A 133 0.19 16.92 2.49
N GLU A 134 -0.14 17.15 3.76
CA GLU A 134 -0.03 16.17 4.86
C GLU A 134 -0.90 14.94 4.66
N HIS A 135 -1.96 15.05 3.85
CA HIS A 135 -2.84 13.93 3.54
C HIS A 135 -2.23 12.95 2.54
N ALA A 136 -1.11 13.33 1.91
CA ALA A 136 -0.41 12.50 0.95
C ALA A 136 -1.35 11.89 -0.11
N LEU A 137 -2.18 12.71 -0.75
CA LEU A 137 -3.21 12.24 -1.67
C LEU A 137 -2.64 11.45 -2.86
N HIS A 138 -3.23 10.29 -3.12
CA HIS A 138 -3.02 9.44 -4.29
C HIS A 138 -4.30 9.33 -5.12
N ARG A 139 -4.10 9.01 -6.41
CA ARG A 139 -5.16 8.66 -7.37
C ARG A 139 -4.81 7.35 -8.07
N THR A 140 -5.78 6.69 -8.68
CA THR A 140 -5.54 5.54 -9.54
C THR A 140 -4.43 5.80 -10.57
N GLU A 141 -3.57 4.80 -10.78
CA GLU A 141 -2.71 4.70 -11.94
C GLU A 141 -3.40 3.82 -12.99
N HIS A 142 -3.50 4.31 -14.22
CA HIS A 142 -4.21 3.63 -15.30
C HIS A 142 -3.30 2.81 -16.22
N ALA A 143 -1.98 2.82 -15.97
CA ALA A 143 -1.07 1.98 -16.72
C ALA A 143 -1.40 0.48 -16.52
N GLU A 144 -1.22 -0.31 -17.57
CA GLU A 144 -1.36 -1.76 -17.49
C GLU A 144 -0.36 -2.36 -16.51
N ASN A 145 -0.75 -3.46 -15.86
CA ASN A 145 0.17 -4.20 -14.98
C ASN A 145 1.25 -4.92 -15.80
N ASP A 146 2.44 -4.35 -15.82
CA ASP A 146 3.61 -4.86 -16.53
C ASP A 146 4.39 -5.95 -15.78
N TYR A 147 3.86 -6.42 -14.63
CA TYR A 147 4.39 -7.54 -13.85
C TYR A 147 3.26 -8.50 -13.41
N PRO A 148 2.81 -9.40 -14.31
CA PRO A 148 1.57 -10.17 -14.12
C PRO A 148 1.62 -11.20 -12.98
N LEU A 149 2.81 -11.57 -12.49
CA LEU A 149 2.96 -12.45 -11.33
C LEU A 149 2.47 -11.82 -10.03
N LEU A 150 2.25 -10.50 -10.00
CA LEU A 150 1.66 -9.78 -8.88
C LEU A 150 0.44 -9.01 -9.39
N PRO A 151 -0.76 -9.60 -9.30
CA PRO A 151 -1.99 -8.93 -9.70
C PRO A 151 -2.19 -7.60 -8.97
N VAL A 152 -2.90 -6.70 -9.65
CA VAL A 152 -3.39 -5.44 -9.10
C VAL A 152 -4.86 -5.30 -9.51
N ARG A 153 -5.64 -4.61 -8.70
CA ARG A 153 -7.04 -4.30 -9.02
C ARG A 153 -7.10 -3.41 -10.26
N THR A 154 -8.07 -3.68 -11.12
CA THR A 154 -8.27 -2.96 -12.38
C THR A 154 -9.74 -2.56 -12.53
N GLY A 155 -10.00 -1.55 -13.37
CA GLY A 155 -11.36 -1.09 -13.65
C GLY A 155 -12.00 -0.24 -12.54
N GLU A 156 -11.20 0.24 -11.59
CA GLU A 156 -11.68 1.05 -10.46
C GLU A 156 -11.09 2.45 -10.49
N GLU A 157 -11.89 3.44 -10.11
CA GLU A 157 -11.45 4.83 -9.92
C GLU A 157 -11.46 5.19 -8.45
N VAL A 158 -10.26 5.30 -7.86
CA VAL A 158 -10.09 5.57 -6.44
C VAL A 158 -9.25 6.81 -6.18
N ARG A 159 -9.49 7.39 -5.01
CA ARG A 159 -8.63 8.38 -4.35
C ARG A 159 -8.27 7.84 -2.98
N VAL A 160 -7.00 7.90 -2.65
CA VAL A 160 -6.48 7.39 -1.37
C VAL A 160 -5.76 8.51 -0.65
N TRP A 161 -6.03 8.71 0.63
CA TRP A 161 -5.30 9.66 1.45
C TRP A 161 -5.20 9.19 2.90
N PHE A 162 -4.29 9.81 3.63
CA PHE A 162 -3.97 9.48 5.02
C PHE A 162 -4.34 10.66 5.93
N GLY A 163 -4.97 10.38 7.06
CA GLY A 163 -5.48 11.39 7.98
C GLY A 163 -6.98 11.70 7.82
N PRO A 164 -7.53 12.47 8.77
CA PRO A 164 -8.95 12.79 8.81
C PRO A 164 -9.35 13.85 7.76
N ALA A 165 -10.39 13.57 6.98
CA ALA A 165 -11.02 14.56 6.12
C ALA A 165 -12.53 14.28 6.04
N GLU A 166 -13.35 15.17 6.59
CA GLU A 166 -14.80 14.96 6.71
C GLU A 166 -15.63 16.20 6.34
N PRO A 167 -16.87 15.99 5.87
CA PRO A 167 -17.50 14.71 5.51
C PRO A 167 -16.99 14.19 4.15
N VAL A 168 -16.89 12.86 3.95
CA VAL A 168 -16.62 12.28 2.63
C VAL A 168 -17.96 12.01 1.94
N PRO A 169 -18.31 12.69 0.84
CA PRO A 169 -19.67 12.62 0.26
C PRO A 169 -19.90 11.40 -0.64
N TRP A 170 -18.87 10.59 -0.89
CA TRP A 170 -18.92 9.41 -1.76
C TRP A 170 -18.69 8.11 -0.98
N PRO A 171 -18.98 6.94 -1.58
CA PRO A 171 -18.61 5.65 -1.01
C PRO A 171 -17.11 5.60 -0.70
N ALA A 172 -16.79 5.34 0.57
CA ALA A 172 -15.41 5.25 1.02
C ALA A 172 -15.24 4.13 2.05
N ARG A 173 -14.12 3.42 1.94
CA ARG A 173 -13.64 2.51 2.98
C ARG A 173 -12.59 3.25 3.81
N ARG A 174 -12.68 3.12 5.12
CA ARG A 174 -11.70 3.68 6.07
C ARG A 174 -10.97 2.52 6.75
N LEU A 175 -9.66 2.65 6.87
CA LEU A 175 -8.79 1.72 7.58
C LEU A 175 -8.19 2.45 8.78
N ARG A 176 -8.31 1.87 9.97
CA ARG A 176 -7.61 2.36 11.17
C ARG A 176 -6.32 1.58 11.31
N LEU A 177 -5.20 2.24 11.03
CA LEU A 177 -3.92 1.59 10.84
C LEU A 177 -2.96 1.93 11.97
N GLU A 178 -2.45 0.91 12.68
CA GLU A 178 -1.34 1.08 13.60
C GLU A 178 0.00 0.90 12.84
N PRO A 179 0.91 1.89 12.85
CA PRO A 179 2.22 1.76 12.23
C PRO A 179 3.07 0.63 12.84
N VAL A 180 3.58 -0.25 12.00
CA VAL A 180 4.64 -1.21 12.35
C VAL A 180 5.95 -0.44 12.52
N ARG A 181 6.55 -0.60 13.69
CA ARG A 181 7.85 -0.02 14.04
C ARG A 181 8.94 -1.01 13.69
N PRO A 182 10.03 -0.57 13.03
CA PRO A 182 11.24 -1.38 12.89
C PRO A 182 11.84 -1.75 14.24
#